data_AF-A0A512AL11-F1
#
_entry.id   AF-A0A512AL11-F1
#
_cell.length_a   1.000
_cell.length_b   1.000
_cell.length_c   1.000
_cell.angle_alpha   90.00
_cell.angle_beta   90.00
_cell.angle_gamma   90.00
#
_symmetry.space_group_name_H-M   'P 1'
#
loop_
_entity.id
_entity.type
_entity.pdbx_description
1 polymer ?
#
loop_
_entity_poly.entity_id
_entity_poly.type
_entity_poly.pdbx_seq_one_letter_code
_entity_poly.pdbx_strand_id
1 'polypeptide(L)'
;MIRWTANDHQRGLINADRAKVTAITDAGVAVKTSAGMEHLLKRDDPMLARVDLAYALNAHMAQGLTSDKGIAVMDSQTRKLLSARNFLVTITRLRDELTLIVDNRDKVGVGIGRNLGDKTSALEVTERLGAAAARGQAAGKAPAPEPKGKEPLELERTITKVLPFEMGI
;
A
#
# COMPACT_ATOMS: atom_id res chain seq x y z
N MET A 1 -21.29 0.58 -23.57
CA MET A 1 -21.70 0.57 -22.14
C MET A 1 -21.24 1.88 -21.53
N ILE A 2 -22.03 2.44 -20.63
CA ILE A 2 -21.74 3.71 -19.96
C ILE A 2 -21.67 3.50 -18.45
N ARG A 3 -21.09 4.45 -17.74
CA ARG A 3 -21.14 4.56 -16.27
C ARG A 3 -21.58 5.94 -15.85
N TRP A 4 -22.15 6.03 -14.66
CA TRP A 4 -22.43 7.31 -14.03
C TRP A 4 -21.18 7.86 -13.36
N THR A 5 -20.97 9.17 -13.46
CA THR A 5 -19.89 9.91 -12.79
C THR A 5 -20.37 10.67 -11.56
N ALA A 6 -21.69 10.65 -11.31
CA ALA A 6 -22.35 11.30 -10.19
C ALA A 6 -23.55 10.48 -9.74
N ASN A 7 -24.05 10.78 -8.54
CA ASN A 7 -25.25 10.17 -8.00
C ASN A 7 -26.51 10.95 -8.42
N ASP A 8 -27.61 10.21 -8.63
CA ASP A 8 -28.98 10.71 -8.62
C ASP A 8 -29.81 9.77 -7.73
N HIS A 9 -30.00 10.16 -6.48
CA HIS A 9 -30.70 9.33 -5.51
C HIS A 9 -32.20 9.20 -5.82
N GLN A 10 -32.81 10.17 -6.52
CA GLN A 10 -34.23 10.10 -6.86
C GLN A 10 -34.51 8.99 -7.87
N ARG A 11 -33.56 8.76 -8.78
CA ARG A 11 -33.67 7.75 -9.83
C ARG A 11 -32.88 6.48 -9.54
N GLY A 12 -32.21 6.41 -8.39
CA GLY A 12 -31.37 5.27 -8.01
C GLY A 12 -30.13 5.11 -8.90
N LEU A 13 -29.66 6.18 -9.55
CA LEU A 13 -28.43 6.16 -10.35
C LEU A 13 -27.25 6.40 -9.42
N ILE A 14 -26.38 5.41 -9.28
CA ILE A 14 -25.24 5.46 -8.36
C ILE A 14 -23.96 5.68 -9.15
N ASN A 15 -23.09 6.55 -8.65
CA ASN A 15 -21.77 6.80 -9.21
C ASN A 15 -20.98 5.49 -9.36
N ALA A 16 -20.25 5.37 -10.46
CA ALA A 16 -19.52 4.18 -10.89
C ALA A 16 -20.38 2.95 -11.25
N ASP A 17 -21.71 2.98 -11.07
CA ASP A 17 -22.58 1.94 -11.56
C ASP A 17 -22.65 1.96 -13.11
N ARG A 18 -22.82 0.78 -13.70
CA ARG A 18 -22.82 0.58 -15.15
C ARG A 18 -24.25 0.60 -15.67
N ALA A 19 -24.42 1.18 -16.86
CA ALA A 19 -25.65 1.10 -17.62
C ALA A 19 -25.38 0.76 -19.09
N LYS A 20 -26.36 0.17 -19.75
CA LYS A 20 -26.35 -0.13 -21.18
C LYS A 20 -27.34 0.81 -21.86
N VAL A 21 -26.86 1.58 -22.84
CA VAL A 21 -27.73 2.32 -23.75
C VAL A 21 -28.49 1.29 -24.60
N THR A 22 -29.81 1.34 -24.56
CA THR A 22 -30.70 0.42 -25.29
C THR A 22 -31.25 1.06 -26.56
N ALA A 23 -31.51 2.37 -26.54
CA ALA A 23 -31.96 3.13 -27.71
C ALA A 23 -31.56 4.61 -27.60
N ILE A 24 -31.41 5.25 -28.75
CA ILE A 24 -31.26 6.70 -28.88
C ILE A 24 -32.34 7.16 -29.85
N THR A 25 -33.23 8.04 -29.40
CA THR A 25 -34.39 8.51 -30.18
C THR A 25 -34.51 10.03 -30.08
N ASP A 26 -35.49 10.60 -30.78
CA ASP A 26 -35.78 12.03 -30.67
C ASP A 26 -36.27 12.45 -29.28
N ALA A 27 -36.87 11.52 -28.52
CA ALA A 27 -37.32 11.76 -27.16
C ALA A 27 -36.18 11.78 -26.14
N GLY A 28 -35.04 11.13 -26.44
CA GLY A 28 -33.91 11.04 -25.53
C GLY A 28 -33.09 9.74 -25.66
N VAL A 29 -32.34 9.43 -24.61
CA VAL A 29 -31.49 8.24 -24.51
C VAL A 29 -32.11 7.26 -23.53
N ALA A 30 -32.46 6.07 -24.01
CA ALA A 30 -32.93 4.97 -23.17
C ALA A 30 -31.74 4.16 -22.65
N VAL A 31 -31.71 3.94 -21.34
CA VAL A 31 -30.64 3.22 -20.65
C VAL A 31 -31.23 2.16 -19.73
N LYS A 32 -30.52 1.03 -19.62
CA LYS A 32 -30.81 -0.04 -18.67
C LYS A 32 -29.69 -0.11 -17.63
N THR A 33 -30.02 0.06 -16.36
CA THR A 33 -29.04 0.00 -15.25
C THR A 33 -28.60 -1.44 -14.97
N SER A 34 -27.57 -1.62 -14.15
CA SER A 34 -27.11 -2.94 -13.71
C SER A 34 -28.18 -3.71 -12.92
N ALA A 35 -29.03 -2.99 -12.18
CA ALA A 35 -30.21 -3.53 -11.49
C ALA A 35 -31.37 -3.90 -12.44
N GLY A 36 -31.21 -3.68 -13.75
CA GLY A 36 -32.21 -4.01 -14.76
C GLY A 36 -33.31 -2.96 -14.94
N MET A 37 -33.25 -1.82 -14.24
CA MET A 37 -34.21 -0.73 -14.39
C MET A 37 -33.98 0.03 -15.71
N GLU A 38 -35.07 0.41 -16.37
CA GLU A 38 -35.03 1.20 -17.59
C GLU A 38 -35.34 2.67 -17.29
N HIS A 39 -34.50 3.57 -17.78
CA HIS A 39 -34.70 5.01 -17.68
C HIS A 39 -34.60 5.65 -19.06
N LEU A 40 -35.48 6.61 -19.33
CA LEU A 40 -35.38 7.50 -20.47
C LEU A 40 -34.82 8.84 -19.98
N LEU A 41 -33.59 9.14 -20.38
CA LEU A 41 -32.98 10.45 -20.16
C LEU A 41 -33.38 11.38 -21.29
N LYS A 42 -34.14 12.44 -20.98
CA LYS A 42 -34.55 13.46 -21.97
C LYS A 42 -33.33 14.26 -22.44
N ARG A 43 -33.45 14.95 -23.57
CA ARG A 43 -32.33 15.73 -24.17
C ARG A 43 -31.74 16.79 -23.24
N ASP A 44 -32.55 17.35 -22.35
CA ASP A 44 -32.20 18.37 -21.36
C ASP A 44 -31.81 17.80 -19.99
N ASP A 45 -31.71 16.48 -19.88
CA ASP A 45 -31.39 15.81 -18.63
C ASP A 45 -29.94 16.05 -18.20
N PRO A 46 -29.68 16.64 -17.01
CA PRO A 46 -28.33 16.88 -16.53
C PRO A 46 -27.49 15.61 -16.40
N MET A 47 -28.12 14.44 -16.26
CA MET A 47 -27.39 13.17 -16.19
C MET A 47 -26.71 12.77 -17.50
N LEU A 48 -27.15 13.30 -18.66
CA LEU A 48 -26.46 13.07 -19.93
C LEU A 48 -25.06 13.70 -19.97
N ALA A 49 -24.82 14.76 -19.20
CA ALA A 49 -23.50 15.36 -19.06
C ALA A 49 -22.62 14.64 -18.02
N ARG A 50 -23.18 13.65 -17.29
CA ARG A 50 -22.54 12.95 -16.17
C ARG A 50 -22.34 11.46 -16.47
N VAL A 51 -22.22 11.12 -17.75
CA VAL A 51 -21.88 9.77 -18.20
C VAL A 51 -20.47 9.71 -18.73
N ASP A 52 -19.84 8.56 -18.55
CA ASP A 52 -18.55 8.24 -19.14
C ASP A 52 -18.59 6.84 -19.76
N LEU A 53 -17.65 6.54 -20.64
CA LEU A 53 -17.51 5.24 -21.27
C LEU A 53 -16.99 4.22 -20.25
N ALA A 54 -17.71 3.11 -20.10
CA ALA A 54 -17.39 2.06 -19.13
C ALA A 54 -16.53 0.92 -19.71
N TYR A 55 -15.68 1.22 -20.71
CA TYR A 55 -14.83 0.21 -21.36
C TYR A 55 -13.53 -0.07 -20.60
N ALA A 56 -13.00 0.95 -19.92
CA ALA A 56 -11.80 0.85 -19.12
C ALA A 56 -12.07 1.46 -17.74
N LEU A 57 -11.53 0.82 -16.71
CA LEU A 57 -11.62 1.28 -15.33
C LEU A 57 -10.19 1.42 -14.79
N ASN A 58 -9.97 2.42 -13.95
CA ASN A 58 -8.75 2.44 -13.16
C ASN A 58 -8.86 1.39 -12.02
N ALA A 59 -7.73 0.94 -11.51
CA ALA A 59 -7.68 -0.11 -10.49
C ALA A 59 -8.39 0.27 -9.18
N HIS A 60 -8.40 1.56 -8.82
CA HIS A 60 -9.11 2.05 -7.64
C HIS A 60 -10.63 1.93 -7.79
N MET A 61 -11.18 2.25 -8.97
CA MET A 61 -12.61 2.11 -9.28
C MET A 61 -13.01 0.65 -9.44
N ALA A 62 -12.10 -0.21 -9.89
CA ALA A 62 -12.31 -1.65 -9.93
C ALA A 62 -12.37 -2.29 -8.53
N GLN A 63 -12.08 -1.54 -7.45
CA GLN A 63 -12.18 -2.05 -6.09
C GLN A 63 -13.63 -2.40 -5.74
N GLY A 64 -13.88 -3.67 -5.46
CA GLY A 64 -15.22 -4.18 -5.11
C GLY A 64 -15.98 -4.77 -6.30
N LEU A 65 -15.51 -4.54 -7.52
CA LEU A 65 -16.04 -5.18 -8.72
C LEU A 65 -15.36 -6.53 -8.92
N THR A 66 -16.15 -7.58 -9.16
CA THR A 66 -15.64 -8.90 -9.53
C THR A 66 -16.00 -9.19 -10.98
N SER A 67 -15.04 -9.69 -11.76
CA SER A 67 -15.25 -10.13 -13.13
C SER A 67 -14.67 -11.52 -13.33
N ASP A 68 -15.27 -12.31 -14.21
CA ASP A 68 -14.75 -13.64 -14.56
C ASP A 68 -13.45 -13.53 -15.35
N LYS A 69 -13.44 -12.60 -16.31
CA LYS A 69 -12.31 -12.33 -17.19
C LYS A 69 -11.93 -10.86 -17.14
N GLY A 70 -10.65 -10.56 -17.27
CA GLY A 70 -10.17 -9.18 -17.33
C GLY A 70 -8.85 -9.02 -18.05
N ILE A 71 -8.67 -7.82 -18.60
CA ILE A 71 -7.42 -7.36 -19.19
C ILE A 71 -6.88 -6.25 -18.30
N ALA A 72 -5.70 -6.46 -17.73
CA ALA A 72 -5.00 -5.44 -16.96
C ALA A 72 -3.89 -4.85 -17.82
N VAL A 73 -3.81 -3.53 -17.88
CA VAL A 73 -2.72 -2.81 -18.57
C VAL A 73 -1.88 -2.11 -17.52
N MET A 74 -0.56 -2.35 -17.54
CA MET A 74 0.38 -1.73 -16.61
C MET A 74 1.59 -1.16 -17.36
N ASP A 75 1.95 0.07 -17.01
CA ASP A 75 3.02 0.83 -17.66
C ASP A 75 4.13 1.14 -16.64
N SER A 76 5.36 0.78 -16.98
CA SER A 76 6.56 1.02 -16.19
C SER A 76 6.86 2.49 -15.91
N GLN A 77 6.35 3.42 -16.72
CA GLN A 77 6.48 4.86 -16.50
C GLN A 77 5.61 5.35 -15.32
N THR A 78 4.57 4.60 -14.95
CA THR A 78 3.61 5.00 -13.91
C THR A 78 4.09 4.61 -12.50
N ARG A 79 5.34 4.92 -12.17
CA ARG A 79 6.07 4.39 -10.99
C ARG A 79 5.34 4.53 -9.65
N LYS A 80 4.56 5.60 -9.46
CA LYS A 80 3.81 5.85 -8.22
C LYS A 80 2.57 4.96 -8.08
N LEU A 81 1.91 4.64 -9.19
CA LEU A 81 0.71 3.78 -9.22
C LEU A 81 1.07 2.30 -9.43
N LEU A 82 2.27 2.04 -9.93
CA LEU A 82 2.81 0.70 -10.10
C LEU A 82 3.39 0.19 -8.78
N SER A 83 2.50 -0.28 -7.90
CA SER A 83 2.84 -0.80 -6.58
C SER A 83 2.35 -2.24 -6.40
N ALA A 84 2.98 -2.99 -5.48
CA ALA A 84 2.56 -4.33 -5.08
C ALA A 84 1.09 -4.38 -4.64
N ARG A 85 0.65 -3.41 -3.84
CA ARG A 85 -0.76 -3.29 -3.41
C ARG A 85 -1.72 -3.11 -4.58
N ASN A 86 -1.41 -2.21 -5.52
CA ASN A 86 -2.27 -1.96 -6.68
C ASN A 86 -2.32 -3.17 -7.62
N PHE A 87 -1.18 -3.82 -7.82
CA PHE A 87 -1.09 -5.08 -8.55
C PHE A 87 -1.98 -6.16 -7.91
N LEU A 88 -1.84 -6.38 -6.60
CA LEU A 88 -2.59 -7.38 -5.85
C LEU A 88 -4.10 -7.16 -5.91
N VAL A 89 -4.56 -5.92 -5.73
CA VAL A 89 -5.98 -5.58 -5.86
C VAL A 89 -6.45 -5.81 -7.30
N THR A 90 -5.65 -5.53 -8.32
CA THR A 90 -6.04 -5.74 -9.71
C THR A 90 -6.21 -7.23 -10.03
N ILE A 91 -5.27 -8.08 -9.61
CA ILE A 91 -5.32 -9.51 -9.92
C ILE A 91 -6.40 -10.27 -9.14
N THR A 92 -6.65 -9.89 -7.88
CA THR A 92 -7.63 -10.61 -7.02
C THR A 92 -9.09 -10.31 -7.36
N ARG A 93 -9.35 -9.36 -8.26
CA ARG A 93 -10.70 -9.01 -8.72
C ARG A 93 -11.17 -9.86 -9.89
N LEU A 94 -10.25 -10.64 -10.49
CA LEU A 94 -10.51 -11.53 -11.60
C LEU A 94 -10.59 -12.96 -11.10
N ARG A 95 -11.68 -13.66 -11.43
CA ARG A 95 -11.93 -15.01 -10.91
C ARG A 95 -11.25 -16.09 -11.74
N ASP A 96 -11.40 -16.01 -13.06
CA ASP A 96 -11.05 -17.14 -13.93
C ASP A 96 -9.86 -16.82 -14.84
N GLU A 97 -9.83 -15.64 -15.46
CA GLU A 97 -8.84 -15.31 -16.49
C GLU A 97 -8.31 -13.87 -16.39
N LEU A 98 -6.99 -13.74 -16.40
CA LEU A 98 -6.28 -12.46 -16.44
C LEU A 98 -5.32 -12.42 -17.64
N THR A 99 -5.53 -11.45 -18.52
CA THR A 99 -4.51 -11.04 -19.51
C THR A 99 -3.80 -9.78 -19.02
N LEU A 100 -2.50 -9.88 -18.77
CA LEU A 100 -1.68 -8.75 -18.34
C LEU A 100 -0.89 -8.20 -19.54
N ILE A 101 -1.14 -6.93 -19.89
CA ILE A 101 -0.42 -6.20 -20.93
C ILE A 101 0.56 -5.25 -20.24
N VAL A 102 1.84 -5.35 -20.58
CA VAL A 102 2.92 -4.51 -20.05
C VAL A 102 3.77 -3.93 -21.18
N ASP A 103 4.31 -2.74 -20.96
CA ASP A 103 5.29 -2.11 -21.86
C ASP A 103 6.66 -2.81 -21.77
N ASN A 104 7.10 -3.15 -20.56
CA ASN A 104 8.35 -3.85 -20.30
C ASN A 104 8.25 -4.70 -19.03
N ARG A 105 8.34 -6.02 -19.18
CA ARG A 105 8.18 -7.00 -18.10
C ARG A 105 9.13 -6.75 -16.92
N ASP A 106 10.41 -6.54 -17.19
CA ASP A 106 11.43 -6.42 -16.15
C ASP A 106 11.27 -5.13 -15.35
N LYS A 107 11.06 -4.01 -16.06
CA LYS A 107 10.83 -2.72 -15.41
C LYS A 107 9.56 -2.72 -14.59
N VAL A 108 8.50 -3.37 -15.09
CA VAL A 108 7.25 -3.50 -14.35
C VAL A 108 7.44 -4.35 -13.09
N GLY A 109 8.10 -5.52 -13.21
CA GLY A 109 8.40 -6.38 -12.07
C GLY A 109 9.23 -5.68 -10.99
N VAL A 110 10.28 -4.95 -11.40
CA VAL A 110 11.11 -4.15 -10.49
C VAL A 110 10.29 -3.02 -9.85
N GLY A 111 9.42 -2.35 -10.62
CA GLY A 111 8.56 -1.29 -10.11
C GLY A 111 7.61 -1.78 -9.01
N ILE A 112 6.92 -2.89 -9.27
CA ILE A 112 6.02 -3.56 -8.32
C ILE A 112 6.80 -4.00 -7.07
N GLY A 113 7.98 -4.61 -7.24
CA GLY A 113 8.78 -5.13 -6.12
C GLY A 113 9.39 -4.03 -5.22
N ARG A 114 9.69 -2.85 -5.77
CA ARG A 114 10.29 -1.74 -5.00
C ARG A 114 9.26 -0.84 -4.33
N ASN A 115 8.04 -0.79 -4.85
CA ASN A 115 6.97 0.05 -4.33
C ASN A 115 5.88 -0.82 -3.69
N LEU A 116 5.94 -1.00 -2.37
CA LEU A 116 4.91 -1.75 -1.62
C LEU A 116 3.53 -1.08 -1.72
N GLY A 117 3.49 0.25 -1.88
CA GLY A 117 2.24 1.02 -1.94
C GLY A 117 1.63 1.32 -0.57
N ASP A 118 2.42 1.18 0.50
CA ASP A 118 2.00 1.52 1.86
C ASP A 118 2.05 3.02 2.08
N LYS A 119 1.04 3.54 2.78
CA LYS A 119 0.98 4.95 3.19
C LYS A 119 1.58 5.06 4.58
N THR A 120 2.70 5.76 4.72
CA THR A 120 3.31 6.03 6.02
C THR A 120 2.43 7.00 6.81
N SER A 121 2.12 6.64 8.07
CA SER A 121 1.37 7.50 8.97
C SER A 121 2.26 8.62 9.52
N ALA A 122 1.69 9.79 9.80
CA ALA A 122 2.41 10.88 10.47
C ALA A 122 3.03 10.42 11.80
N LEU A 123 2.34 9.54 12.53
CA LEU A 123 2.82 8.98 13.80
C LEU A 123 4.07 8.12 13.62
N GLU A 124 4.08 7.28 12.58
CA GLU A 124 5.22 6.42 12.24
C GLU A 124 6.44 7.27 11.79
N VAL A 125 6.20 8.37 11.08
CA VAL A 125 7.26 9.32 10.70
C VAL A 125 7.84 10.00 11.94
N THR A 126 6.99 10.47 12.87
CA THR A 126 7.46 11.12 14.11
C THR A 126 8.27 10.18 14.99
N GLU A 127 7.87 8.91 15.09
CA GLU A 127 8.63 7.89 15.84
C GLU A 127 9.97 7.59 15.18
N ARG A 128 10.02 7.43 13.85
CA ARG A 128 11.28 7.21 13.12
C ARG A 128 12.23 8.40 13.25
N LEU A 129 11.71 9.62 13.15
CA LEU A 129 12.49 10.84 13.33
C LEU A 129 13.02 10.96 14.76
N GLY A 130 12.19 10.65 15.77
CA GLY A 130 12.60 10.59 17.17
C GLY A 130 13.71 9.57 17.40
N ALA A 131 13.58 8.35 16.85
CA ALA A 131 14.58 7.30 16.95
C ALA A 131 15.88 7.62 16.19
N ALA A 132 15.80 8.37 15.09
CA ALA A 132 16.96 8.85 14.36
C ALA A 132 17.68 9.97 15.13
N ALA A 133 16.93 10.90 15.72
CA ALA A 133 17.47 11.98 16.55
C ALA A 133 18.20 11.41 17.80
N ALA A 134 17.60 10.43 18.48
CA ALA A 134 18.23 9.75 19.63
C ALA A 134 19.53 9.06 19.25
N ARG A 135 19.59 8.40 18.08
CA ARG A 135 20.82 7.79 17.55
C ARG A 135 21.90 8.82 17.21
N GLY A 136 21.52 9.95 16.60
CA GLY A 136 22.45 11.05 16.33
C GLY A 136 23.04 11.66 17.60
N GLN A 137 22.23 11.80 18.66
CA GLN A 137 22.69 12.29 19.96
C GLN A 137 23.64 11.30 20.65
N ALA A 138 23.39 9.99 20.54
CA ALA A 138 24.28 8.96 21.06
C ALA A 138 25.62 8.92 20.32
N ALA A 139 25.63 9.10 19.00
CA ALA A 139 26.85 9.14 18.18
C ALA A 139 27.70 10.41 18.40
N GLY A 140 27.09 11.50 18.88
CA GLY A 140 27.80 12.74 19.24
C GLY A 140 28.41 12.76 20.64
N LYS A 141 28.20 11.70 21.45
CA LYS A 141 28.76 11.59 22.81
C LYS A 141 30.11 10.86 22.72
N ALA A 142 31.21 11.59 22.92
CA ALA A 142 32.56 11.00 22.94
C ALA A 142 32.64 9.87 23.99
N PRO A 143 33.38 8.78 23.73
CA PRO A 143 33.53 7.70 24.69
C PRO A 143 34.14 8.23 25.99
N ALA A 144 33.55 7.85 27.12
CA ALA A 144 34.12 8.14 28.43
C ALA A 144 35.53 7.52 28.50
N PRO A 145 36.53 8.21 29.08
CA PRO A 145 37.88 7.68 29.15
C PRO A 145 37.89 6.36 29.93
N GLU A 146 38.48 5.32 29.33
CA GLU A 146 38.64 4.00 29.94
C GLU A 146 39.45 4.10 31.24
N PRO A 147 39.11 3.31 32.28
CA PRO A 147 39.91 3.27 33.49
C PRO A 147 41.28 2.63 33.17
N LYS A 148 42.34 3.44 33.25
CA LYS A 148 43.72 2.96 33.08
C LYS A 148 44.00 1.83 34.08
N GLY A 149 44.27 0.64 33.53
CA GLY A 149 44.70 -0.52 34.28
C GLY A 149 45.93 -0.23 35.13
N LYS A 150 45.91 -0.71 36.37
CA LYS A 150 47.11 -0.90 37.20
C LYS A 150 47.53 -2.35 37.04
N GLU A 151 48.60 -2.59 36.30
CA GLU A 151 49.32 -3.87 36.23
C GLU A 151 50.56 -3.80 37.16
N PRO A 152 51.17 -4.93 37.58
CA PRO A 152 50.70 -5.74 38.71
C PRO A 152 51.84 -5.90 39.77
N LEU A 153 51.52 -6.05 41.05
CA LEU A 153 52.52 -6.33 42.08
C LEU A 153 52.17 -7.59 42.88
N GLU A 154 52.88 -8.64 42.47
CA GLU A 154 53.41 -9.81 43.18
C GLU A 154 52.58 -10.54 44.23
N LEU A 155 52.49 -11.86 43.98
CA LEU A 155 51.93 -12.90 44.82
C LEU A 155 52.72 -13.02 46.14
N GLU A 156 52.37 -12.25 47.16
CA GLU A 156 52.90 -12.51 48.51
C GLU A 156 52.23 -13.74 49.11
N ARG A 157 53.03 -14.79 49.19
CA ARG A 157 52.78 -16.02 49.94
C ARG A 157 52.37 -15.65 51.37
N THR A 158 51.09 -15.85 51.71
CA THR A 158 50.61 -15.82 53.09
C THR A 158 51.27 -16.96 53.86
N ILE A 159 52.42 -16.68 54.47
CA ILE A 159 52.95 -17.47 55.58
C ILE A 159 52.04 -17.16 56.77
N THR A 160 51.00 -17.98 56.95
CA THR A 160 50.23 -17.99 58.19
C THR A 160 51.14 -18.49 59.29
N LYS A 161 51.66 -17.55 60.06
CA LYS A 161 52.42 -17.75 61.29
C LYS A 161 51.48 -18.33 62.34
N VAL A 162 51.40 -19.66 62.43
CA VAL A 162 50.79 -20.35 63.59
C VAL A 162 51.90 -20.55 64.61
N LEU A 163 51.77 -19.89 65.77
CA LEU A 163 52.67 -20.06 66.92
C LEU A 163 52.48 -21.45 67.57
N PRO A 164 53.48 -21.92 68.33
CA PRO A 164 53.75 -23.34 68.54
C PRO A 164 52.90 -23.95 69.65
N PHE A 165 52.54 -25.22 69.51
CA PHE A 165 52.13 -26.06 70.63
C PHE A 165 53.24 -27.08 70.90
N GLU A 166 53.84 -27.00 72.08
CA GLU A 166 54.65 -28.07 72.63
C GLU A 166 53.76 -29.23 73.07
N MET A 167 54.14 -30.45 72.73
CA MET A 167 53.99 -31.61 73.60
C MET A 167 55.10 -32.60 73.31
N GLY A 168 56.03 -32.75 74.26
CA GLY A 168 56.79 -33.97 74.41
C GLY A 168 55.89 -35.08 74.97
N ILE A 169 56.09 -36.30 74.50
CA ILE A 169 56.81 -37.41 75.16
C ILE A 169 57.25 -38.37 74.04
#